data_AF-A0A6A6Z8C4-F1
#
_entry.id   AF-A0A6A6Z8C4-F1
#
_cell.length_a   1.000
_cell.length_b   1.000
_cell.length_c   1.000
_cell.angle_alpha   90.00
_cell.angle_beta   90.00
_cell.angle_gamma   90.00
#
_symmetry.space_group_name_H-M   'P 1'
#
loop_
_entity.id
_entity.type
_entity.pdbx_description
1 polymer ?
#
loop_
_entity_poly.entity_id
_entity_poly.type
_entity_poly.pdbx_seq_one_letter_code
_entity_poly.pdbx_strand_id
1 'polypeptide(L)'
;MSADANGYSNELMASYAASGFTAGPGEKKGGYPFGDHPALLVIDACNAYITEGSPLYGKDRFQTALESCEKTISLCRKKRIPVIFTRVVYHDRGADWGNCTSGCVRATTVDATQYGFNPYVIEDACGDRDECPHKANLFDMKAKCAEVVTSNDLAMLIKDKTFLYSSVWTSIHASLSHPRAS
;
A
#
# COMPACT_ATOMS: atom_id res chain seq x y z
N MET A 1 -30.89 14.49 -4.15
CA MET A 1 -29.61 15.13 -3.79
C MET A 1 -28.63 14.83 -4.91
N SER A 2 -27.84 15.81 -5.37
CA SER A 2 -26.85 15.56 -6.42
C SER A 2 -25.64 14.85 -5.80
N ALA A 3 -25.19 13.78 -6.46
CA ALA A 3 -24.05 12.96 -6.04
C ALA A 3 -22.99 12.94 -7.15
N ASP A 4 -21.75 12.65 -6.78
CA ASP A 4 -20.65 12.46 -7.70
C ASP A 4 -20.72 11.10 -8.41
N ALA A 5 -19.75 10.82 -9.29
CA ALA A 5 -19.67 9.56 -10.03
C ALA A 5 -19.50 8.32 -9.14
N ASN A 6 -19.14 8.50 -7.86
CA ASN A 6 -18.92 7.43 -6.89
C ASN A 6 -20.08 7.30 -5.89
N GLY A 7 -21.14 8.10 -6.02
CA GLY A 7 -22.32 8.09 -5.15
C GLY A 7 -22.18 8.91 -3.87
N TYR A 8 -21.12 9.72 -3.72
CA TYR A 8 -20.95 10.64 -2.60
C TYR A 8 -21.73 11.94 -2.84
N SER A 9 -22.30 12.53 -1.79
CA SER A 9 -23.02 13.80 -1.97
C SER A 9 -22.07 14.92 -2.37
N ASN A 10 -22.52 15.80 -3.28
CA ASN A 10 -21.72 16.95 -3.70
C ASN A 10 -21.39 17.90 -2.54
N GLU A 11 -22.26 17.97 -1.54
CA GLU A 11 -22.03 18.73 -0.30
C GLU A 11 -20.88 18.14 0.53
N LEU A 12 -20.80 16.81 0.65
CA LEU A 12 -19.70 16.13 1.34
C LEU A 12 -18.37 16.45 0.65
N MET A 13 -18.34 16.30 -0.68
CA MET A 13 -17.12 16.54 -1.46
C MET A 13 -16.67 18.00 -1.39
N ALA A 14 -17.61 18.95 -1.42
CA ALA A 14 -17.32 20.37 -1.24
C ALA A 14 -16.76 20.67 0.16
N SER A 15 -17.33 20.05 1.21
CA SER A 15 -16.86 20.20 2.59
C SER A 15 -15.42 19.67 2.77
N TYR A 16 -15.12 18.51 2.20
CA TYR A 16 -13.77 17.91 2.23
C TYR A 16 -12.75 18.82 1.54
N ALA A 17 -13.06 19.27 0.32
CA ALA A 17 -12.20 20.17 -0.43
C ALA A 17 -11.96 21.51 0.31
N ALA A 18 -13.02 22.12 0.87
CA ALA A 18 -12.92 23.37 1.62
C ALA A 18 -12.12 23.23 2.92
N SER A 19 -12.11 22.04 3.52
CA SER A 19 -11.36 21.72 4.74
C SER A 19 -9.91 21.32 4.48
N GLY A 20 -9.48 21.27 3.22
CA GLY A 20 -8.14 20.82 2.82
C GLY A 20 -7.97 19.31 2.73
N PHE A 21 -9.06 18.54 2.89
CA PHE A 21 -9.08 17.10 2.62
C PHE A 21 -9.39 16.87 1.14
N THR A 22 -8.40 16.95 0.25
CA THR A 22 -8.42 16.30 -1.07
C THR A 22 -7.12 16.61 -1.79
N ALA A 23 -6.38 15.58 -2.20
CA ALA A 23 -5.69 15.53 -3.48
C ALA A 23 -5.59 14.04 -3.84
N GLY A 24 -6.11 13.64 -5.00
CA GLY A 24 -5.88 12.30 -5.51
C GLY A 24 -4.42 12.07 -5.88
N PRO A 25 -4.08 10.86 -6.36
CA PRO A 25 -2.70 10.52 -6.73
C PRO A 25 -2.13 11.53 -7.74
N GLY A 26 -1.05 12.20 -7.38
CA GLY A 26 -0.25 13.00 -8.31
C GLY A 26 -0.79 14.38 -8.71
N GLU A 27 -1.97 14.80 -8.26
CA GLU A 27 -2.48 16.17 -8.51
C GLU A 27 -2.34 17.09 -7.28
N LYS A 28 -1.16 17.74 -7.15
CA LYS A 28 -0.88 19.05 -6.52
C LYS A 28 -1.31 19.34 -5.04
N LYS A 29 -0.35 19.90 -4.29
CA LYS A 29 -0.47 20.67 -3.03
C LYS A 29 -1.28 19.98 -1.91
N GLY A 30 -0.65 19.04 -1.21
CA GLY A 30 -1.21 18.43 0.02
C GLY A 30 -1.14 16.91 0.07
N GLY A 31 -0.98 16.24 -1.07
CA GLY A 31 -0.79 14.79 -1.14
C GLY A 31 0.57 14.34 -0.60
N TYR A 32 0.67 13.06 -0.23
CA TYR A 32 1.93 12.50 0.27
C TYR A 32 2.90 12.29 -0.90
N PRO A 33 4.17 12.72 -0.79
CA PRO A 33 5.17 12.40 -1.79
C PRO A 33 5.62 10.93 -1.66
N PHE A 34 5.88 10.28 -2.79
CA PHE A 34 6.43 8.93 -2.81
C PHE A 34 7.92 8.99 -2.44
N GLY A 35 8.31 8.30 -1.37
CA GLY A 35 9.67 8.34 -0.84
C GLY A 35 10.67 7.51 -1.65
N ASP A 36 11.96 7.81 -1.50
CA ASP A 36 13.05 7.07 -2.16
C ASP A 36 13.39 5.72 -1.46
N HIS A 37 12.90 5.54 -0.24
CA HIS A 37 13.10 4.34 0.57
C HIS A 37 11.76 3.67 0.95
N PRO A 38 10.97 3.19 -0.02
CA PRO A 38 9.71 2.52 0.28
C PRO A 38 9.96 1.13 0.88
N ALA A 39 8.96 0.64 1.60
CA ALA A 39 8.80 -0.76 1.98
C ALA A 39 7.36 -1.18 1.67
N LEU A 40 7.17 -2.44 1.29
CA LEU A 40 5.85 -3.05 1.11
C LEU A 40 5.48 -3.81 2.37
N LEU A 41 4.31 -3.49 2.94
CA LEU A 41 3.71 -4.26 4.02
C LEU A 41 2.52 -5.04 3.48
N VAL A 42 2.59 -6.36 3.55
CA VAL A 42 1.52 -7.28 3.15
C VAL A 42 0.76 -7.68 4.41
N ILE A 43 -0.43 -7.12 4.58
CA ILE A 43 -1.21 -7.20 5.82
C ILE A 43 -2.13 -8.40 5.77
N ASP A 44 -1.87 -9.36 6.66
CA ASP A 44 -2.76 -10.48 6.99
C ASP A 44 -3.31 -11.25 5.77
N ALA A 45 -2.47 -11.43 4.75
CA ALA A 45 -2.81 -12.28 3.61
C ALA A 45 -2.93 -13.74 4.07
N CYS A 46 -4.16 -14.21 4.27
CA CYS A 46 -4.44 -15.54 4.81
C CYS A 46 -5.10 -16.46 3.78
N ASN A 47 -4.79 -17.76 3.88
CA ASN A 47 -5.36 -18.77 2.99
C ASN A 47 -6.86 -18.97 3.18
N ALA A 48 -7.44 -18.55 4.32
CA ALA A 48 -8.84 -18.80 4.64
C ALA A 48 -9.82 -18.14 3.65
N TYR A 49 -9.40 -17.12 2.91
CA TYR A 49 -10.22 -16.47 1.88
C TYR A 49 -10.37 -17.29 0.60
N ILE A 50 -9.41 -18.16 0.31
CA ILE A 50 -9.33 -18.96 -0.92
C ILE A 50 -9.41 -20.47 -0.68
N THR A 51 -9.49 -20.90 0.58
CA THR A 51 -9.62 -22.31 0.95
C THR A 51 -11.09 -22.69 1.01
N GLU A 52 -11.53 -23.57 0.11
CA GLU A 52 -12.89 -24.13 0.14
C GLU A 52 -13.20 -24.77 1.51
N GLY A 53 -14.43 -24.57 1.99
CA GLY A 53 -14.86 -25.03 3.32
C GLY A 53 -14.46 -24.13 4.48
N SER A 54 -13.64 -23.10 4.27
CA SER A 54 -13.40 -22.06 5.26
C SER A 54 -14.68 -21.23 5.50
N PRO A 55 -15.01 -20.87 6.76
CA PRO A 55 -16.08 -19.90 7.06
C PRO A 55 -15.85 -18.52 6.42
N LEU A 56 -14.61 -18.23 6.00
CA LEU A 56 -14.21 -16.98 5.36
C LEU A 56 -14.03 -17.13 3.84
N TYR A 57 -14.37 -18.29 3.28
CA TYR A 57 -14.20 -18.54 1.85
C TYR A 57 -14.96 -17.51 1.01
N GLY A 58 -14.24 -16.88 0.09
CA GLY A 58 -14.77 -15.80 -0.74
C GLY A 58 -13.95 -15.61 -2.00
N LYS A 59 -13.51 -16.70 -2.64
CA LYS A 59 -12.57 -16.68 -3.77
C LYS A 59 -12.88 -15.59 -4.80
N ASP A 60 -14.10 -15.52 -5.32
CA ASP A 60 -14.48 -14.55 -6.35
C ASP A 60 -14.31 -13.08 -5.91
N ARG A 61 -14.46 -12.80 -4.61
CA ARG A 61 -14.28 -11.46 -4.03
C ARG A 61 -12.82 -11.10 -3.78
N PHE A 62 -11.97 -12.10 -3.49
CA PHE A 62 -10.57 -11.88 -3.12
C PHE A 62 -9.57 -12.21 -4.24
N GLN A 63 -10.01 -12.85 -5.33
CA GLN A 63 -9.14 -13.30 -6.41
C GLN A 63 -8.34 -12.14 -7.03
N THR A 64 -9.02 -11.05 -7.41
CA THR A 64 -8.34 -9.86 -7.96
C THR A 64 -7.35 -9.25 -6.97
N ALA A 65 -7.73 -9.17 -5.69
CA ALA A 65 -6.86 -8.66 -4.63
C ALA A 65 -5.59 -9.52 -4.46
N LEU A 66 -5.74 -10.84 -4.55
CA LEU A 66 -4.63 -11.78 -4.48
C LEU A 66 -3.68 -11.64 -5.68
N GLU A 67 -4.21 -11.57 -6.89
CA GLU A 67 -3.41 -11.40 -8.11
C GLU A 67 -2.62 -10.08 -8.08
N SER A 68 -3.25 -8.99 -7.67
CA SER A 68 -2.59 -7.69 -7.49
C SER A 68 -1.55 -7.72 -6.36
N CYS A 69 -1.82 -8.43 -5.26
CA CYS A 69 -0.84 -8.67 -4.20
C CYS A 69 0.40 -9.38 -4.73
N GLU A 70 0.23 -10.50 -5.44
CA GLU A 70 1.33 -11.29 -6.00
C GLU A 70 2.18 -10.48 -6.98
N LYS A 71 1.52 -9.73 -7.87
CA LYS A 71 2.16 -8.82 -8.81
C LYS A 71 2.97 -7.73 -8.09
N THR A 72 2.40 -7.11 -7.06
CA THR A 72 3.06 -6.08 -6.26
C THR A 72 4.27 -6.63 -5.51
N ILE A 73 4.13 -7.78 -4.85
CA ILE A 73 5.22 -8.46 -4.15
C ILE A 73 6.37 -8.77 -5.12
N SER A 74 6.04 -9.30 -6.31
CA SER A 74 7.02 -9.63 -7.34
C SER A 74 7.76 -8.39 -7.84
N LEU A 75 7.05 -7.29 -8.07
CA LEU A 75 7.62 -6.01 -8.45
C LEU A 75 8.58 -5.48 -7.37
N CYS A 76 8.14 -5.43 -6.11
CA CYS A 76 8.95 -4.94 -4.99
C CYS A 76 10.22 -5.78 -4.82
N ARG A 77 10.12 -7.11 -4.90
CA ARG A 77 11.28 -8.02 -4.87
C ARG A 77 12.25 -7.73 -6.01
N LYS A 78 11.76 -7.59 -7.25
CA LYS A 78 12.59 -7.26 -8.42
C LYS A 78 13.33 -5.93 -8.25
N LYS A 79 12.69 -4.94 -7.62
CA LYS A 79 13.23 -3.60 -7.37
C LYS A 79 14.02 -3.49 -6.06
N ARG A 80 14.21 -4.62 -5.33
CA ARG A 80 14.88 -4.68 -4.01
C ARG A 80 14.25 -3.73 -2.98
N ILE A 81 12.94 -3.64 -3.01
CA ILE A 81 12.12 -2.98 -1.98
C ILE A 81 11.82 -4.03 -0.89
N PRO A 82 12.06 -3.73 0.40
CA PRO A 82 11.71 -4.64 1.49
C PRO A 82 10.24 -5.04 1.42
N VAL A 83 9.95 -6.33 1.59
CA VAL A 83 8.59 -6.86 1.68
C VAL A 83 8.43 -7.52 3.05
N ILE A 84 7.53 -6.99 3.86
CA ILE A 84 7.24 -7.44 5.23
C ILE A 84 5.84 -8.03 5.23
N PHE A 85 5.67 -9.21 5.81
CA PHE A 85 4.38 -9.87 5.96
C PHE A 85 3.93 -9.80 7.42
N THR A 86 2.67 -9.47 7.64
CA THR A 86 2.02 -9.68 8.94
C THR A 86 1.08 -10.86 8.86
N ARG A 87 0.86 -11.51 10.00
CA ARG A 87 -0.16 -12.54 10.17
C ARG A 87 -0.70 -12.45 11.58
N VAL A 88 -2.02 -12.50 11.72
CA VAL A 88 -2.68 -12.71 13.00
C VAL A 88 -2.49 -14.17 13.42
N VAL A 89 -1.95 -14.40 14.61
CA VAL A 89 -1.76 -15.73 15.20
C VAL A 89 -2.38 -15.73 16.60
N TYR A 90 -3.37 -16.59 16.83
CA TYR A 90 -3.96 -16.83 18.14
C TYR A 90 -3.46 -18.16 18.72
N HIS A 91 -3.20 -18.22 20.03
CA HIS A 91 -2.98 -19.50 20.73
C HIS A 91 -4.32 -20.17 21.05
N ASP A 92 -4.36 -21.50 20.91
CA ASP A 92 -5.45 -22.44 21.21
C ASP A 92 -6.85 -22.04 20.70
N ARG A 93 -7.11 -22.42 19.43
CA ARG A 93 -8.43 -22.47 18.73
C ARG A 93 -9.04 -21.16 18.22
N GLY A 94 -8.25 -20.12 17.93
CA GLY A 94 -8.72 -18.96 17.16
C GLY A 94 -8.43 -19.13 15.67
N ALA A 95 -9.42 -18.94 14.80
CA ALA A 95 -9.19 -18.88 13.35
C ALA A 95 -8.23 -17.72 13.02
N ASP A 96 -7.20 -17.97 12.21
CA ASP A 96 -6.36 -16.90 11.64
C ASP A 96 -7.27 -15.92 10.91
N TRP A 97 -7.36 -14.68 11.38
CA TRP A 97 -8.16 -13.64 10.73
C TRP A 97 -7.28 -12.80 9.82
N GLY A 98 -7.74 -12.65 8.58
CA GLY A 98 -6.99 -12.07 7.47
C GLY A 98 -7.41 -10.64 7.10
N ASN A 99 -6.70 -10.10 6.12
CA ASN A 99 -6.89 -8.82 5.44
C ASN A 99 -8.36 -8.40 5.27
N CYS A 100 -8.76 -7.31 5.92
CA CYS A 100 -9.93 -6.53 5.52
C CYS A 100 -9.51 -5.07 5.38
N THR A 101 -9.95 -4.44 4.30
CA THR A 101 -9.74 -3.02 3.99
C THR A 101 -10.22 -2.14 5.13
N SER A 102 -11.39 -2.47 5.69
CA SER A 102 -12.00 -1.77 6.82
C SER A 102 -11.41 -2.09 8.19
N GLY A 103 -10.57 -3.12 8.29
CA GLY A 103 -9.98 -3.60 9.54
C GLY A 103 -8.48 -3.30 9.62
N CYS A 104 -7.67 -4.35 9.53
CA CYS A 104 -6.22 -4.28 9.72
C CYS A 104 -5.52 -3.34 8.75
N VAL A 105 -6.00 -3.23 7.49
CA VAL A 105 -5.43 -2.28 6.51
C VAL A 105 -5.63 -0.85 6.99
N ARG A 106 -6.87 -0.44 7.30
CA ARG A 106 -7.14 0.90 7.80
C ARG A 106 -6.40 1.22 9.10
N ALA A 107 -6.40 0.29 10.06
CA ALA A 107 -5.70 0.49 11.32
C ALA A 107 -4.20 0.74 11.08
N THR A 108 -3.57 -0.12 10.28
CA THR A 108 -2.15 0.01 9.94
C THR A 108 -1.85 1.28 9.16
N THR A 109 -2.74 1.69 8.26
CA THR A 109 -2.60 2.96 7.52
C THR A 109 -2.58 4.16 8.46
N VAL A 110 -3.52 4.23 9.40
CA VAL A 110 -3.59 5.30 10.40
C VAL A 110 -2.33 5.32 11.26
N ASP A 111 -1.91 4.16 11.76
CA ASP A 111 -0.68 4.03 12.56
C ASP A 111 0.53 4.49 11.75
N ALA A 112 0.68 4.04 10.50
CA ALA A 112 1.79 4.42 9.64
C ALA A 112 1.90 5.95 9.47
N THR A 113 0.77 6.64 9.26
CA THR A 113 0.74 8.11 9.23
C THR A 113 1.18 8.71 10.56
N GLN A 114 0.69 8.18 11.69
CA GLN A 114 1.03 8.67 13.03
C GLN A 114 2.52 8.47 13.38
N TYR A 115 3.15 7.43 12.83
CA TYR A 115 4.58 7.19 12.93
C TYR A 115 5.42 7.96 11.90
N GLY A 116 4.80 8.83 11.09
CA GLY A 116 5.51 9.70 10.14
C GLY A 116 5.88 9.03 8.82
N PHE A 117 5.29 7.89 8.50
CA PHE A 117 5.39 7.29 7.16
C PHE A 117 4.33 7.88 6.23
N ASN A 118 4.63 7.89 4.93
CA ASN A 118 3.69 8.27 3.87
C ASN A 118 3.01 7.01 3.34
N PRO A 119 1.77 6.69 3.73
CA PRO A 119 1.15 5.42 3.36
C PRO A 119 0.60 5.49 1.94
N TYR A 120 0.83 4.42 1.18
CA TYR A 120 0.22 4.16 -0.12
C TYR A 120 -0.58 2.87 -0.03
N VAL A 121 -1.90 2.99 -0.06
CA VAL A 121 -2.83 1.85 -0.06
C VAL A 121 -3.07 1.43 -1.51
N ILE A 122 -2.82 0.16 -1.78
CA ILE A 122 -2.94 -0.44 -3.12
C ILE A 122 -4.35 -1.03 -3.22
N GLU A 123 -5.30 -0.28 -3.76
CA GLU A 123 -6.73 -0.60 -3.66
C GLU A 123 -7.10 -1.93 -4.31
N ASP A 124 -6.52 -2.22 -5.48
CA ASP A 124 -6.74 -3.44 -6.23
C ASP A 124 -6.02 -4.66 -5.62
N ALA A 125 -5.21 -4.46 -4.58
CA ALA A 125 -4.59 -5.50 -3.74
C ALA A 125 -5.25 -5.61 -2.35
N CYS A 126 -6.26 -4.78 -2.07
CA CYS A 126 -7.04 -4.84 -0.83
C CYS A 126 -8.34 -5.61 -1.06
N GLY A 127 -8.81 -6.32 -0.03
CA GLY A 127 -10.10 -7.01 -0.06
C GLY A 127 -10.91 -6.73 1.19
N ASP A 128 -12.21 -6.91 1.11
CA ASP A 128 -13.12 -6.94 2.26
C ASP A 128 -14.25 -7.93 2.00
N ARG A 129 -14.98 -8.30 3.06
CA ARG A 129 -16.09 -9.25 2.95
C ARG A 129 -17.33 -8.64 2.29
N ASP A 130 -17.45 -7.33 2.39
CA ASP A 130 -18.55 -6.53 1.86
C ASP A 130 -18.01 -5.28 1.15
N GLU A 131 -18.64 -4.92 0.03
CA GLU A 131 -18.21 -3.81 -0.82
C GLU A 131 -18.43 -2.44 -0.17
N CYS A 132 -19.49 -2.31 0.64
CA CYS A 132 -19.82 -1.07 1.34
C CYS A 132 -18.70 -0.63 2.31
N PRO A 133 -18.26 -1.45 3.29
CA PRO A 133 -17.14 -1.08 4.14
C PRO A 133 -15.83 -0.98 3.36
N HIS A 134 -15.61 -1.78 2.30
CA HIS A 134 -14.42 -1.63 1.46
C HIS A 134 -14.30 -0.20 0.88
N LYS A 135 -15.34 0.25 0.17
CA LYS A 135 -15.38 1.57 -0.49
C LYS A 135 -15.32 2.72 0.51
N ALA A 136 -16.09 2.63 1.60
CA ALA A 136 -16.11 3.66 2.63
C ALA A 136 -14.72 3.87 3.27
N ASN A 137 -13.98 2.78 3.52
CA ASN A 137 -12.67 2.86 4.16
C ASN A 137 -11.57 3.31 3.18
N LEU A 138 -11.63 2.93 1.90
CA LEU A 138 -10.75 3.49 0.87
C LEU A 138 -10.95 5.01 0.73
N PHE A 139 -12.19 5.48 0.71
CA PHE A 139 -12.50 6.91 0.69
C PHE A 139 -11.91 7.63 1.91
N ASP A 140 -12.15 7.10 3.11
CA ASP A 140 -11.65 7.68 4.35
C ASP A 140 -10.12 7.78 4.37
N MET A 141 -9.44 6.70 3.97
CA MET A 141 -7.98 6.67 3.92
C MET A 141 -7.44 7.68 2.89
N LYS A 142 -8.00 7.68 1.67
CA LYS A 142 -7.61 8.62 0.59
C LYS A 142 -7.75 10.07 1.02
N ALA A 143 -8.81 10.39 1.73
CA ALA A 143 -9.08 11.76 2.13
C ALA A 143 -8.17 12.23 3.26
N LYS A 144 -7.73 11.34 4.17
CA LYS A 144 -7.22 11.74 5.49
C LYS A 144 -5.80 11.29 5.79
N CYS A 145 -5.40 10.09 5.36
CA CYS A 145 -4.18 9.47 5.91
C CYS A 145 -3.34 8.68 4.90
N ALA A 146 -3.76 8.51 3.65
CA ALA A 146 -2.98 7.80 2.64
C ALA A 146 -3.24 8.29 1.24
N GLU A 147 -2.30 8.00 0.34
CA GLU A 147 -2.60 7.90 -1.08
C GLU A 147 -3.27 6.55 -1.35
N VAL A 148 -4.33 6.53 -2.15
CA VAL A 148 -4.97 5.30 -2.62
C VAL A 148 -4.72 5.18 -4.12
N VAL A 149 -4.00 4.13 -4.50
CA VAL A 149 -3.45 3.90 -5.84
C VAL A 149 -3.73 2.48 -6.30
N THR A 150 -3.65 2.22 -7.60
CA THR A 150 -3.66 0.84 -8.12
C THR A 150 -2.26 0.23 -8.13
N SER A 151 -2.17 -1.09 -8.29
CA SER A 151 -0.90 -1.82 -8.49
C SER A 151 -0.15 -1.33 -9.73
N ASN A 152 -0.87 -0.83 -10.74
CA ASN A 152 -0.29 -0.22 -11.93
C ASN A 152 0.31 1.16 -11.64
N ASP A 153 -0.42 2.02 -10.92
CA ASP A 153 0.06 3.35 -10.54
C ASP A 153 1.32 3.24 -9.68
N LEU A 154 1.32 2.33 -8.71
CA LEU A 154 2.50 2.04 -7.89
C LEU A 154 3.69 1.61 -8.75
N ALA A 155 3.47 0.80 -9.79
CA ALA A 155 4.54 0.40 -10.69
C ALA A 155 5.15 1.57 -11.46
N MET A 156 4.36 2.61 -11.76
CA MET A 156 4.85 3.84 -12.36
C MET A 156 5.61 4.73 -11.37
N LEU A 157 5.24 4.71 -10.08
CA LEU A 157 5.89 5.48 -9.03
C LEU A 157 7.27 4.91 -8.64
N ILE A 158 7.43 3.58 -8.69
CA ILE A 158 8.69 2.92 -8.31
C ILE A 158 9.77 3.17 -9.38
N LYS A 159 10.66 4.12 -9.06
CA LYS A 159 11.86 4.43 -9.85
C LYS A 159 12.85 3.25 -9.85
N ASP A 160 13.61 3.11 -10.93
CA ASP A 160 14.71 2.16 -10.99
C ASP A 160 15.84 2.57 -10.04
N LYS A 161 16.17 1.70 -9.05
CA LYS A 161 17.30 1.89 -8.13
C LYS A 161 18.66 1.61 -8.77
N THR A 162 18.73 1.43 -10.09
CA THR A 162 19.89 0.92 -10.83
C THR A 162 21.14 1.82 -10.72
N PHE A 163 21.03 3.06 -10.22
CA PHE A 163 22.09 4.06 -10.35
C PHE A 163 22.92 4.37 -9.08
N LEU A 164 22.56 3.89 -7.89
CA LEU A 164 23.21 4.33 -6.65
C LEU A 164 24.40 3.47 -6.19
N TYR A 165 24.63 2.30 -6.79
CA TYR A 165 25.76 1.44 -6.41
C TYR A 165 27.04 1.67 -7.24
N SER A 166 26.95 2.18 -8.48
CA SER A 166 28.15 2.35 -9.33
C SER A 166 28.98 3.57 -8.97
N SER A 167 28.37 4.70 -8.60
CA SER A 167 29.09 5.95 -8.32
C SER A 167 29.80 5.96 -6.97
N VAL A 168 29.23 5.32 -5.95
CA VAL A 168 29.87 5.20 -4.62
C VAL A 168 31.01 4.18 -4.65
N TRP A 169 30.84 3.05 -5.36
CA TRP A 169 31.87 2.01 -5.47
C TRP A 169 33.09 2.47 -6.27
N THR A 170 32.88 3.24 -7.34
CA THR A 170 34.00 3.79 -8.14
C THR A 170 34.82 4.81 -7.34
N SER A 171 34.18 5.60 -6.48
CA SER A 171 34.85 6.62 -5.66
C SER A 171 35.69 6.01 -4.53
N ILE A 172 35.23 4.90 -3.92
CA ILE A 172 35.97 4.23 -2.84
C ILE A 172 37.22 3.53 -3.37
N HIS A 173 37.18 2.90 -4.55
CA HIS A 173 38.36 2.24 -5.13
C HIS A 173 39.38 3.19 -5.75
N ALA A 174 38.98 4.36 -6.25
CA ALA A 174 39.92 5.39 -6.72
C ALA A 174 40.82 5.94 -5.58
N SER A 175 40.32 5.93 -4.33
CA SER A 175 41.07 6.41 -3.17
C SER A 175 42.09 5.40 -2.59
N LEU A 176 41.99 4.12 -2.97
CA LEU A 176 42.82 3.02 -2.43
C LEU A 176 43.99 2.62 -3.35
N SER A 177 44.12 3.24 -4.52
CA SER A 177 45.26 3.07 -5.43
C SER A 177 46.27 4.20 -5.28
N HIS A 178 46.88 4.34 -4.11
CA HIS A 178 48.18 5.02 -4.00
C HIS A 178 49.29 3.97 -4.19
N PRO A 179 50.19 4.11 -5.18
CA PRO A 179 51.36 3.25 -5.26
C PRO A 179 52.24 3.50 -4.03
N ARG A 180 52.57 2.45 -3.28
CA ARG A 180 53.64 2.52 -2.29
C ARG A 180 54.94 2.81 -3.04
N ALA A 181 55.51 4.00 -2.83
CA ALA A 181 56.86 4.30 -3.26
C ALA A 181 57.84 3.35 -2.55
N SER A 182 58.71 2.72 -3.36
CA SER A 182 59.83 1.88 -2.95
C SER A 182 60.95 2.69 -2.31
#